data_AF-A0A3R6SJ08-F1
#
_entry.id   AF-A0A3R6SJ08-F1
#
_cell.length_a   1.000
_cell.length_b   1.000
_cell.length_c   1.000
_cell.angle_alpha   90.00
_cell.angle_beta   90.00
_cell.angle_gamma   90.00
#
_symmetry.space_group_name_H-M   'P 1'
#
loop_
_entity.id
_entity.type
_entity.pdbx_description
1 polymer ?
#
loop_
_entity_poly.entity_id
_entity_poly.type
_entity_poly.pdbx_seq_one_letter_code
_entity_poly.pdbx_strand_id
1 'polypeptide(L)'
;MIMKKVIVAMMLMAMTATTVAGCGSNDTAADTTTETAAEDTTADTADAAEDTAADTAAAGAASGAISVLSREDGSGTRGAFIELFGIEQKDADGNKVDNTIDSAEITNSTSVMMTTVAGNKAAIGYVSLGSLDESQVKAVLIDGAEATAENVKSGTYKVSRPFNIATKGDPDGLAKDFIDFILSEEGQAVVEENGYVSEGNTGAFEGTKPEDKITVGGSSSVTPVMEKLKEAYIAVNPNATIEVQQSDSTTGMTSTIDGTYDIGMASRELKDEEAAQLTPQVIALDGIAVIVNKENPITELTSEDVLNIYTGVTTDWSEIAQ
;
A
#
# COMPACT_ATOMS: atom_id res chain seq x y z
N MET A 1 25.17 10.97 42.94
CA MET A 1 26.49 11.28 42.36
C MET A 1 26.72 10.31 41.21
N ILE A 2 27.06 10.70 39.98
CA ILE A 2 27.37 12.03 39.40
C ILE A 2 26.55 12.21 38.11
N MET A 3 25.99 13.41 37.88
CA MET A 3 25.36 13.79 36.61
C MET A 3 26.42 14.40 35.68
N LYS A 4 26.34 14.15 34.37
CA LYS A 4 27.00 14.97 33.34
C LYS A 4 25.94 15.70 32.52
N LYS A 5 26.03 17.03 32.48
CA LYS A 5 25.23 17.91 31.62
C LYS A 5 26.12 18.48 30.51
N VAL A 6 25.67 18.44 29.26
CA VAL A 6 26.15 19.26 28.14
C VAL A 6 24.87 19.61 27.35
N ILE A 7 24.22 20.73 27.66
CA ILE A 7 24.39 22.05 27.02
C ILE A 7 23.85 22.05 25.59
N VAL A 8 22.70 22.72 25.43
CA VAL A 8 22.07 23.07 24.15
C VAL A 8 22.66 24.38 23.65
N ALA A 9 22.86 24.50 22.33
CA ALA A 9 23.21 25.75 21.66
C ALA A 9 22.22 26.05 20.53
N MET A 10 21.21 26.88 20.82
CA MET A 10 20.41 27.52 19.76
C MET A 10 21.23 28.66 19.14
N MET A 11 21.20 28.79 17.80
CA MET A 11 21.74 29.95 17.11
C MET A 11 20.72 30.47 16.09
N LEU A 12 19.99 31.51 16.48
CA LEU A 12 19.18 32.33 15.58
C LEU A 12 20.10 33.28 14.80
N MET A 13 19.97 33.32 13.47
CA MET A 13 20.36 34.49 12.67
C MET A 13 19.25 34.85 11.69
N ALA A 14 19.16 36.14 11.38
CA ALA A 14 17.97 36.76 10.82
C ALA A 14 18.02 36.92 9.28
N MET A 15 16.84 37.14 8.69
CA MET A 15 16.72 37.54 7.29
C MET A 15 17.28 38.95 7.05
N THR A 16 17.98 39.14 5.94
CA THR A 16 18.13 40.45 5.29
C THR A 16 17.95 40.28 3.78
N ALA A 17 16.92 40.93 3.22
CA ALA A 17 16.73 41.03 1.78
C ALA A 17 17.25 42.38 1.28
N THR A 18 17.98 42.40 0.17
CA THR A 18 18.48 43.63 -0.46
C THR A 18 18.35 43.56 -1.98
N THR A 19 17.43 44.34 -2.52
CA THR A 19 17.24 44.55 -3.97
C THR A 19 18.03 45.76 -4.44
N VAL A 20 18.89 45.61 -5.47
CA VAL A 20 19.39 46.72 -6.29
C VAL A 20 19.44 46.25 -7.76
N ALA A 21 19.07 47.12 -8.68
CA ALA A 21 19.01 46.83 -10.12
C ALA A 21 20.35 47.07 -10.83
N GLY A 22 20.51 46.49 -12.03
CA GLY A 22 21.57 46.81 -12.99
C GLY A 22 21.00 46.93 -14.40
N CYS A 23 21.37 47.98 -15.13
CA CYS A 23 20.84 48.28 -16.47
C CYS A 23 21.97 48.49 -17.50
N GLY A 24 21.91 47.76 -18.61
CA GLY A 24 22.57 48.10 -19.89
C GLY A 24 24.10 47.96 -19.97
N SER A 25 24.73 48.00 -21.15
CA SER A 25 24.21 47.92 -22.54
C SER A 25 25.37 47.66 -23.53
N ASN A 26 25.06 47.48 -24.83
CA ASN A 26 25.97 47.36 -25.99
C ASN A 26 26.74 46.00 -26.09
N ASP A 27 27.05 45.44 -27.26
CA ASP A 27 26.84 45.79 -28.68
C ASP A 27 27.01 44.50 -29.55
N THR A 28 26.57 44.34 -30.81
CA THR A 28 25.79 45.16 -31.77
C THR A 28 25.16 44.26 -32.88
N ALA A 29 24.65 44.86 -33.97
CA ALA A 29 24.19 44.26 -35.26
C ALA A 29 22.76 43.64 -35.24
N ALA A 30 21.74 44.29 -35.82
CA ALA A 30 21.43 44.49 -37.26
C ALA A 30 20.56 43.34 -37.82
N ASP A 31 19.29 43.48 -38.25
CA ASP A 31 18.52 44.59 -38.89
C ASP A 31 18.98 44.89 -40.34
N THR A 32 18.17 44.91 -41.40
CA THR A 32 16.70 44.68 -41.62
C THR A 32 16.51 43.63 -42.79
N THR A 33 15.45 43.42 -43.61
CA THR A 33 14.18 44.12 -43.99
C THR A 33 13.13 43.16 -44.63
N THR A 34 11.92 43.69 -44.89
CA THR A 34 10.80 43.35 -45.82
C THR A 34 11.11 42.75 -47.22
N GLU A 35 10.19 42.19 -48.06
CA GLU A 35 8.78 41.70 -48.00
C GLU A 35 8.30 41.30 -49.44
N THR A 36 7.13 40.64 -49.61
CA THR A 36 6.21 40.66 -50.81
C THR A 36 6.22 39.50 -51.84
N ALA A 37 5.08 38.76 -51.90
CA ALA A 37 4.25 38.23 -53.02
C ALA A 37 4.81 37.92 -54.45
N ALA A 38 4.23 37.04 -55.30
CA ALA A 38 3.20 35.98 -55.20
C ALA A 38 3.13 35.16 -56.53
N GLU A 39 2.01 34.44 -56.79
CA GLU A 39 1.67 33.53 -57.93
C GLU A 39 2.43 32.18 -57.88
N ASP A 40 1.81 30.99 -57.73
CA ASP A 40 0.59 30.34 -58.28
C ASP A 40 0.83 29.54 -59.58
N THR A 41 0.60 28.22 -59.52
CA THR A 41 -0.14 27.50 -60.58
C THR A 41 -0.55 26.07 -60.18
N THR A 42 -1.81 25.75 -60.47
CA THR A 42 -2.38 24.39 -60.73
C THR A 42 -2.33 23.32 -59.63
N ALA A 43 -3.52 22.82 -59.28
CA ALA A 43 -3.74 21.53 -58.62
C ALA A 43 -4.13 20.45 -59.65
N ASP A 44 -3.96 19.17 -59.28
CA ASP A 44 -4.74 18.05 -59.81
C ASP A 44 -5.09 17.09 -58.66
N THR A 45 -6.13 16.27 -58.82
CA THR A 45 -6.80 15.59 -57.71
C THR A 45 -6.53 14.09 -57.64
N ALA A 46 -6.35 13.57 -56.42
CA ALA A 46 -6.51 12.16 -56.09
C ALA A 46 -7.05 12.01 -54.66
N ASP A 47 -8.25 11.41 -54.55
CA ASP A 47 -8.86 10.97 -53.29
C ASP A 47 -8.39 9.55 -52.96
N ALA A 48 -7.88 9.33 -51.75
CA ALA A 48 -7.55 8.01 -51.20
C ALA A 48 -7.36 8.04 -49.67
N ALA A 49 -8.43 7.68 -48.94
CA ALA A 49 -8.46 7.09 -47.60
C ALA A 49 -7.50 7.60 -46.49
N GLU A 50 -8.09 8.06 -45.37
CA GLU A 50 -7.42 8.06 -44.07
C GLU A 50 -7.13 6.60 -43.65
N ASP A 51 -5.87 6.18 -43.67
CA ASP A 51 -5.46 4.93 -43.05
C ASP A 51 -5.50 5.09 -41.53
N THR A 52 -6.62 4.69 -40.91
CA THR A 52 -6.79 4.67 -39.46
C THR A 52 -6.05 3.46 -38.86
N ALA A 53 -4.75 3.40 -39.09
CA ALA A 53 -3.84 2.41 -38.52
C ALA A 53 -3.82 2.58 -37.00
N ALA A 54 -4.66 1.80 -36.32
CA ALA A 54 -4.58 1.63 -34.87
C ALA A 54 -3.25 0.94 -34.56
N ASP A 55 -2.25 1.72 -34.13
CA ASP A 55 -0.97 1.19 -33.67
C ASP A 55 -1.19 0.46 -32.34
N THR A 56 -1.58 -0.81 -32.45
CA THR A 56 -1.49 -1.77 -31.36
C THR A 56 -0.03 -2.00 -31.07
N ALA A 57 0.56 -1.09 -30.29
CA ALA A 57 1.93 -1.15 -29.83
C ALA A 57 2.19 -2.54 -29.24
N ALA A 58 2.93 -3.37 -29.98
CA ALA A 58 3.23 -4.72 -29.57
C ALA A 58 4.07 -4.64 -28.30
N ALA A 59 3.53 -5.14 -27.19
CA ALA A 59 4.25 -5.19 -25.92
C ALA A 59 5.55 -5.97 -26.13
N GLY A 60 6.68 -5.26 -26.08
CA GLY A 60 7.99 -5.89 -26.15
C GLY A 60 8.16 -6.81 -24.95
N ALA A 61 8.72 -8.00 -25.17
CA ALA A 61 8.86 -9.00 -24.13
C ALA A 61 9.60 -8.45 -22.89
N ALA A 62 9.07 -8.76 -21.71
CA ALA A 62 9.67 -8.43 -20.44
C ALA A 62 11.11 -8.94 -20.41
N SER A 63 12.06 -8.08 -20.06
CA SER A 63 13.49 -8.38 -20.06
C SER A 63 14.26 -7.35 -19.23
N GLY A 64 15.39 -7.78 -18.66
CA GLY A 64 16.18 -7.00 -17.71
C GLY A 64 15.95 -7.41 -16.26
N ALA A 65 16.94 -7.09 -15.41
CA ALA A 65 16.98 -7.52 -14.02
C ALA A 65 15.75 -7.07 -13.21
N ILE A 66 15.20 -7.97 -12.39
CA ILE A 66 14.03 -7.75 -11.54
C ILE A 66 14.43 -6.94 -10.31
N SER A 67 13.72 -5.84 -10.06
CA SER A 67 13.88 -5.04 -8.84
C SER A 67 12.86 -5.50 -7.81
N VAL A 68 13.25 -6.47 -6.97
CA VAL A 68 12.38 -6.99 -5.89
C VAL A 68 12.23 -5.95 -4.77
N LEU A 69 10.99 -5.60 -4.42
CA LEU A 69 10.68 -4.77 -3.25
C LEU A 69 10.01 -5.64 -2.18
N SER A 70 10.43 -5.47 -0.94
CA SER A 70 9.84 -6.13 0.22
C SER A 70 9.37 -5.11 1.25
N ARG A 71 8.82 -5.59 2.37
CA ARG A 71 8.27 -4.80 3.47
C ARG A 71 9.10 -4.91 4.75
N GLU A 72 8.93 -3.95 5.65
CA GLU A 72 9.68 -3.86 6.90
C GLU A 72 9.58 -5.11 7.79
N ASP A 73 10.63 -5.38 8.57
CA ASP A 73 10.56 -6.38 9.64
C ASP A 73 9.44 -5.99 10.63
N GLY A 74 8.62 -6.96 11.00
CA GLY A 74 7.40 -6.74 11.81
C GLY A 74 6.13 -6.49 10.99
N SER A 75 6.24 -6.20 9.68
CA SER A 75 5.10 -6.04 8.78
C SER A 75 4.24 -7.32 8.72
N GLY A 76 2.96 -7.20 9.08
CA GLY A 76 2.00 -8.28 8.84
C GLY A 76 1.88 -8.62 7.36
N THR A 77 2.01 -7.59 6.52
CA THR A 77 1.93 -7.72 5.07
C THR A 77 3.11 -8.51 4.49
N ARG A 78 4.32 -8.43 5.06
CA ARG A 78 5.42 -9.36 4.73
C ARG A 78 5.13 -10.76 5.26
N GLY A 79 4.82 -10.90 6.55
CA GLY A 79 4.60 -12.21 7.19
C GLY A 79 3.57 -13.07 6.47
N ALA A 80 2.42 -12.50 6.11
CA ALA A 80 1.40 -13.21 5.33
C ALA A 80 1.89 -13.55 3.91
N PHE A 81 2.57 -12.63 3.22
CA PHE A 81 3.07 -12.86 1.86
C PHE A 81 4.11 -13.99 1.81
N ILE A 82 5.10 -13.98 2.71
CA ILE A 82 6.17 -15.00 2.72
C ILE A 82 5.66 -16.38 3.11
N GLU A 83 4.63 -16.48 3.96
CA GLU A 83 4.00 -17.75 4.30
C GLU A 83 3.13 -18.28 3.14
N LEU A 84 2.29 -17.43 2.53
CA LEU A 84 1.37 -17.83 1.45
C LEU A 84 2.10 -18.31 0.18
N PHE A 85 3.24 -17.71 -0.17
CA PHE A 85 4.07 -18.13 -1.31
C PHE A 85 5.17 -19.14 -0.95
N GLY A 86 5.29 -19.56 0.32
CA GLY A 86 6.32 -20.53 0.74
C GLY A 86 7.77 -20.01 0.70
N ILE A 87 7.96 -18.69 0.72
CA ILE A 87 9.25 -18.01 0.84
C ILE A 87 9.79 -18.18 2.27
N GLU A 88 8.90 -18.20 3.27
CA GLU A 88 9.24 -18.63 4.61
C GLU A 88 9.22 -20.17 4.69
N GLN A 89 10.34 -20.76 5.10
CA GLN A 89 10.51 -22.21 5.17
C GLN A 89 11.10 -22.62 6.53
N LYS A 90 11.02 -23.90 6.88
CA LYS A 90 11.60 -24.40 8.12
C LYS A 90 13.02 -24.90 7.93
N ASP A 91 13.92 -24.46 8.80
CA ASP A 91 15.28 -24.99 8.86
C ASP A 91 15.33 -26.41 9.46
N ALA A 92 16.55 -26.97 9.59
CA ALA A 92 16.77 -28.31 10.11
C ALA A 92 16.41 -28.49 11.60
N ASP A 93 16.34 -27.39 12.37
CA ASP A 93 15.94 -27.38 13.78
C ASP A 93 14.43 -27.07 13.95
N GLY A 94 13.75 -26.69 12.86
CA GLY A 94 12.31 -26.45 12.77
C GLY A 94 11.90 -24.97 12.88
N ASN A 95 12.86 -24.04 12.93
CA ASN A 95 12.60 -22.60 13.01
C ASN A 95 12.07 -22.09 11.66
N LYS A 96 11.12 -21.15 11.69
CA LYS A 96 10.72 -20.38 10.50
C LYS A 96 11.86 -19.44 10.07
N VAL A 97 12.23 -19.49 8.79
CA VAL A 97 13.26 -18.66 8.16
C VAL A 97 12.66 -18.03 6.91
N ASP A 98 12.65 -16.70 6.85
CA ASP A 98 12.32 -15.91 5.66
C ASP A 98 13.48 -15.98 4.66
N ASN A 99 13.24 -16.52 3.46
CA ASN A 99 14.24 -16.63 2.39
C ASN A 99 14.13 -15.50 1.35
N THR A 100 13.49 -14.37 1.70
CA THR A 100 13.49 -13.16 0.86
C THR A 100 14.93 -12.74 0.52
N ILE A 101 15.21 -12.52 -0.76
CA ILE A 101 16.53 -12.18 -1.30
C ILE A 101 17.15 -10.94 -0.60
N ASP A 102 18.42 -11.07 -0.17
CA ASP A 102 19.21 -10.02 0.52
C ASP A 102 19.25 -8.66 -0.20
N SER A 103 19.02 -8.63 -1.52
CA SER A 103 19.02 -7.42 -2.35
C SER A 103 17.65 -6.78 -2.55
N ALA A 104 16.59 -7.26 -1.87
CA ALA A 104 15.26 -6.66 -1.95
C ALA A 104 15.23 -5.25 -1.32
N GLU A 105 14.62 -4.28 -2.00
CA GLU A 105 14.44 -2.93 -1.45
C GLU A 105 13.34 -2.93 -0.39
N ILE A 106 13.69 -2.57 0.86
CA ILE A 106 12.74 -2.58 1.98
C ILE A 106 11.95 -1.27 2.03
N THR A 107 10.64 -1.37 1.84
CA THR A 107 9.68 -0.26 1.98
C THR A 107 8.92 -0.38 3.30
N ASN A 108 8.63 0.76 3.96
CA ASN A 108 8.09 0.77 5.34
C ASN A 108 6.58 1.01 5.45
N SER A 109 5.85 1.07 4.32
CA SER A 109 4.39 1.23 4.29
C SER A 109 3.79 0.78 2.96
N THR A 110 2.48 0.60 2.94
CA THR A 110 1.70 0.30 1.73
C THR A 110 1.83 1.41 0.67
N SER A 111 1.84 2.68 1.10
CA SER A 111 1.94 3.84 0.21
C SER A 111 3.34 4.04 -0.37
N VAL A 112 4.40 3.76 0.40
CA VAL A 112 5.78 3.79 -0.11
C VAL A 112 5.98 2.66 -1.12
N MET A 113 5.50 1.44 -0.83
CA MET A 113 5.54 0.31 -1.77
C MET A 113 4.93 0.68 -3.14
N MET A 114 3.68 1.18 -3.17
CA MET A 114 3.06 1.59 -4.45
C MET A 114 3.84 2.69 -5.16
N THR A 115 4.34 3.69 -4.43
CA THR A 115 5.09 4.81 -5.00
C THR A 115 6.41 4.36 -5.64
N THR A 116 7.16 3.46 -4.98
CA THR A 116 8.41 2.93 -5.53
C THR A 116 8.16 2.02 -6.73
N VAL A 117 7.13 1.16 -6.69
CA VAL A 117 6.73 0.34 -7.86
C VAL A 117 6.31 1.23 -9.04
N ALA A 118 5.52 2.28 -8.82
CA ALA A 118 5.12 3.23 -9.85
C ALA A 118 6.30 4.02 -10.45
N GLY A 119 7.35 4.27 -9.65
CA GLY A 119 8.58 4.94 -10.10
C GLY A 119 9.59 4.06 -10.85
N ASN A 120 9.50 2.73 -10.75
CA ASN A 120 10.53 1.80 -11.23
C ASN A 120 9.94 0.72 -12.15
N LYS A 121 10.25 0.80 -13.46
CA LYS A 121 9.70 -0.10 -14.49
C LYS A 121 10.07 -1.58 -14.32
N ALA A 122 11.19 -1.85 -13.64
CA ALA A 122 11.65 -3.20 -13.35
C ALA A 122 11.11 -3.76 -12.02
N ALA A 123 10.30 -2.99 -11.28
CA ALA A 123 9.87 -3.36 -9.94
C ALA A 123 8.73 -4.39 -9.89
N ILE A 124 8.84 -5.25 -8.89
CA ILE A 124 7.76 -6.08 -8.35
C ILE A 124 7.62 -5.78 -6.84
N GLY A 125 6.39 -5.72 -6.36
CA GLY A 125 6.06 -5.51 -4.95
C GLY A 125 4.72 -6.16 -4.59
N TYR A 126 4.23 -5.94 -3.37
CA TYR A 126 2.95 -6.49 -2.91
C TYR A 126 2.25 -5.58 -1.89
N VAL A 127 0.92 -5.46 -1.99
CA VAL A 127 0.09 -4.53 -1.21
C VAL A 127 -1.22 -5.17 -0.74
N SER A 128 -1.93 -4.53 0.20
CA SER A 128 -3.33 -4.87 0.47
C SER A 128 -4.20 -4.51 -0.73
N LEU A 129 -5.16 -5.38 -1.05
CA LEU A 129 -6.07 -5.20 -2.17
C LEU A 129 -6.97 -3.98 -1.98
N GLY A 130 -7.60 -3.81 -0.81
CA GLY A 130 -8.38 -2.60 -0.50
C GLY A 130 -7.53 -1.34 -0.27
N SER A 131 -6.22 -1.40 -0.58
CA SER A 131 -5.30 -0.26 -0.67
C SER A 131 -4.75 -0.02 -2.09
N LEU A 132 -5.14 -0.84 -3.08
CA LEU A 132 -4.58 -0.83 -4.43
C LEU A 132 -5.03 0.41 -5.23
N ASP A 133 -4.08 1.16 -5.79
CA ASP A 133 -4.34 2.24 -6.74
C ASP A 133 -3.83 1.88 -8.15
N GLU A 134 -4.74 1.32 -8.96
CA GLU A 134 -4.46 0.98 -10.36
C GLU A 134 -4.26 2.20 -11.28
N SER A 135 -4.44 3.43 -10.79
CA SER A 135 -3.97 4.61 -11.52
C SER A 135 -2.44 4.70 -11.51
N GLN A 136 -1.78 4.21 -10.43
CA GLN A 136 -0.34 4.29 -10.19
C GLN A 136 0.43 3.00 -10.59
N VAL A 137 -0.11 1.84 -10.20
CA VAL A 137 0.53 0.52 -10.40
C VAL A 137 -0.38 -0.43 -11.19
N LYS A 138 0.06 -1.65 -11.48
CA LYS A 138 -0.75 -2.71 -12.11
C LYS A 138 -0.68 -3.97 -11.25
N ALA A 139 -1.82 -4.54 -10.87
CA ALA A 139 -1.83 -5.87 -10.27
C ALA A 139 -1.60 -6.94 -11.35
N VAL A 140 -0.92 -8.04 -11.00
CA VAL A 140 -0.82 -9.23 -11.86
C VAL A 140 -1.80 -10.30 -11.37
N LEU A 141 -2.30 -11.12 -12.31
CA LEU A 141 -3.01 -12.35 -11.97
C LEU A 141 -2.05 -13.30 -11.26
N ILE A 142 -2.56 -14.05 -10.27
CA ILE A 142 -1.82 -15.13 -9.60
C ILE A 142 -2.53 -16.45 -9.86
N ASP A 143 -1.80 -17.42 -10.43
CA ASP A 143 -2.33 -18.75 -10.81
C ASP A 143 -3.63 -18.66 -11.65
N GLY A 144 -3.68 -17.75 -12.63
CA GLY A 144 -4.84 -17.46 -13.47
C GLY A 144 -5.99 -16.69 -12.80
N ALA A 145 -5.85 -16.27 -11.54
CA ALA A 145 -6.88 -15.53 -10.81
C ALA A 145 -6.53 -14.04 -10.64
N GLU A 146 -7.51 -13.17 -10.88
CA GLU A 146 -7.42 -11.72 -10.65
C GLU A 146 -7.61 -11.40 -9.15
N ALA A 147 -6.83 -10.45 -8.63
CA ALA A 147 -6.92 -10.00 -7.25
C ALA A 147 -8.18 -9.14 -7.02
N THR A 148 -9.33 -9.76 -6.75
CA THR A 148 -10.60 -9.06 -6.47
C THR A 148 -11.26 -9.57 -5.20
N ALA A 149 -12.09 -8.75 -4.55
CA ALA A 149 -12.84 -9.16 -3.36
C ALA A 149 -13.78 -10.35 -3.64
N GLU A 150 -14.36 -10.44 -4.84
CA GLU A 150 -15.16 -11.58 -5.29
C GLU A 150 -14.31 -12.86 -5.44
N ASN A 151 -13.12 -12.76 -6.02
CA ASN A 151 -12.23 -13.90 -6.18
C ASN A 151 -11.64 -14.36 -4.83
N VAL A 152 -11.38 -13.44 -3.89
CA VAL A 152 -11.00 -13.78 -2.51
C VAL A 152 -12.17 -14.46 -1.78
N LYS A 153 -13.37 -13.87 -1.80
CA LYS A 153 -14.58 -14.39 -1.12
C LYS A 153 -15.05 -15.74 -1.67
N SER A 154 -14.73 -16.07 -2.92
CA SER A 154 -14.98 -17.39 -3.54
C SER A 154 -13.84 -18.40 -3.37
N GLY A 155 -12.68 -17.99 -2.84
CA GLY A 155 -11.47 -18.84 -2.76
C GLY A 155 -10.77 -19.09 -4.10
N THR A 156 -11.15 -18.34 -5.14
CA THR A 156 -10.52 -18.37 -6.47
C THR A 156 -9.14 -17.72 -6.43
N TYR A 157 -9.04 -16.54 -5.81
CA TYR A 157 -7.77 -15.87 -5.49
C TYR A 157 -7.37 -16.21 -4.05
N LYS A 158 -6.33 -17.02 -3.88
CA LYS A 158 -5.97 -17.62 -2.58
C LYS A 158 -5.04 -16.78 -1.72
N VAL A 159 -4.41 -15.76 -2.30
CA VAL A 159 -3.42 -14.93 -1.60
C VAL A 159 -4.15 -13.90 -0.75
N SER A 160 -4.63 -14.33 0.41
CA SER A 160 -5.47 -13.53 1.31
C SER A 160 -5.17 -13.82 2.79
N ARG A 161 -5.52 -12.87 3.67
CA ARG A 161 -5.20 -12.90 5.10
C ARG A 161 -6.27 -12.19 5.94
N PRO A 162 -6.44 -12.55 7.23
CA PRO A 162 -7.29 -11.78 8.12
C PRO A 162 -6.68 -10.39 8.39
N PHE A 163 -7.56 -9.39 8.48
CA PHE A 163 -7.31 -8.16 9.22
C PHE A 163 -7.83 -8.37 10.63
N ASN A 164 -6.89 -8.51 11.57
CA ASN A 164 -7.16 -8.59 13.00
C ASN A 164 -7.08 -7.19 13.62
N ILE A 165 -8.02 -6.90 14.51
CA ILE A 165 -7.78 -5.98 15.63
C ILE A 165 -7.54 -6.78 16.90
N ALA A 166 -6.96 -6.15 17.92
CA ALA A 166 -6.69 -6.82 19.20
C ALA A 166 -6.83 -5.85 20.38
N THR A 167 -7.25 -6.36 21.53
CA THR A 167 -7.41 -5.58 22.78
C THR A 167 -6.85 -6.34 23.98
N LYS A 168 -6.59 -5.64 25.09
CA LYS A 168 -5.92 -6.22 26.26
C LYS A 168 -6.93 -6.82 27.27
N GLY A 169 -7.40 -8.02 26.99
CA GLY A 169 -8.51 -8.66 27.71
C GLY A 169 -9.84 -8.45 27.00
N ASP A 170 -10.96 -8.56 27.70
CA ASP A 170 -12.27 -8.22 27.13
C ASP A 170 -12.39 -6.68 27.00
N PRO A 171 -12.77 -6.13 25.83
CA PRO A 171 -12.91 -4.69 25.66
C PRO A 171 -14.11 -4.12 26.41
N ASP A 172 -13.96 -2.91 26.96
CA ASP A 172 -15.04 -2.13 27.58
C ASP A 172 -15.12 -0.70 27.03
N GLY A 173 -16.06 0.10 27.56
CA GLY A 173 -16.25 1.51 27.20
C GLY A 173 -16.35 1.78 25.69
N LEU A 174 -15.71 2.88 25.26
CA LEU A 174 -15.62 3.28 23.85
C LEU A 174 -14.84 2.29 22.98
N ALA A 175 -13.87 1.55 23.54
CA ALA A 175 -13.17 0.51 22.79
C ALA A 175 -14.14 -0.59 22.37
N LYS A 176 -15.02 -1.04 23.28
CA LYS A 176 -16.07 -2.00 22.94
C LYS A 176 -17.12 -1.41 21.99
N ASP A 177 -17.60 -0.20 22.25
CA ASP A 177 -18.65 0.44 21.43
C ASP A 177 -18.21 0.61 19.97
N PHE A 178 -16.94 0.93 19.72
CA PHE A 178 -16.37 0.99 18.38
C PHE A 178 -16.19 -0.40 17.75
N ILE A 179 -15.80 -1.42 18.51
CA ILE A 179 -15.71 -2.81 18.02
C ILE A 179 -17.09 -3.36 17.66
N ASP A 180 -18.10 -3.11 18.49
CA ASP A 180 -19.49 -3.49 18.24
C ASP A 180 -20.04 -2.83 16.95
N PHE A 181 -19.61 -1.59 16.64
CA PHE A 181 -19.89 -0.95 15.35
C PHE A 181 -19.12 -1.60 14.19
N ILE A 182 -17.83 -1.89 14.33
CA ILE A 182 -17.03 -2.51 13.24
C ILE A 182 -17.63 -3.86 12.81
N LEU A 183 -18.23 -4.60 13.75
CA LEU A 183 -18.90 -5.87 13.50
C LEU A 183 -20.40 -5.72 13.13
N SER A 184 -20.95 -4.51 13.09
CA SER A 184 -22.36 -4.26 12.78
C SER A 184 -22.68 -4.36 11.28
N GLU A 185 -23.97 -4.32 10.93
CA GLU A 185 -24.43 -4.24 9.54
C GLU A 185 -23.85 -3.01 8.82
N GLU A 186 -23.79 -1.87 9.52
CA GLU A 186 -23.22 -0.62 9.03
C GLU A 186 -21.69 -0.66 8.94
N GLY A 187 -20.98 -1.20 9.93
CA GLY A 187 -19.52 -1.33 9.90
C GLY A 187 -19.05 -2.30 8.81
N GLN A 188 -19.72 -3.44 8.67
CA GLN A 188 -19.38 -4.43 7.65
C GLN A 188 -19.79 -3.98 6.24
N ALA A 189 -20.82 -3.13 6.08
CA ALA A 189 -21.07 -2.45 4.80
C ALA A 189 -19.88 -1.56 4.39
N VAL A 190 -19.28 -0.81 5.33
CA VAL A 190 -18.07 -0.01 5.07
C VAL A 190 -16.86 -0.89 4.69
N VAL A 191 -16.75 -2.10 5.25
CA VAL A 191 -15.72 -3.08 4.86
C VAL A 191 -15.90 -3.50 3.39
N GLU A 192 -17.10 -3.91 2.97
CA GLU A 192 -17.35 -4.33 1.58
C GLU A 192 -17.28 -3.17 0.57
N GLU A 193 -17.79 -1.98 0.92
CA GLU A 193 -17.73 -0.78 0.07
C GLU A 193 -16.30 -0.32 -0.24
N ASN A 194 -15.32 -0.65 0.62
CA ASN A 194 -13.91 -0.30 0.43
C ASN A 194 -13.07 -1.45 -0.14
N GLY A 195 -13.69 -2.50 -0.69
CA GLY A 195 -13.00 -3.56 -1.45
C GLY A 195 -12.39 -4.67 -0.60
N TYR A 196 -12.79 -4.79 0.67
CA TYR A 196 -12.41 -5.90 1.55
C TYR A 196 -13.55 -6.93 1.63
N VAL A 197 -13.27 -8.13 2.13
CA VAL A 197 -14.28 -9.18 2.31
C VAL A 197 -14.79 -9.16 3.76
N SER A 198 -16.11 -9.07 3.93
CA SER A 198 -16.78 -9.11 5.24
C SER A 198 -16.79 -10.52 5.85
N GLU A 199 -16.59 -10.59 7.17
CA GLU A 199 -16.73 -11.80 7.99
C GLU A 199 -18.20 -12.13 8.35
N GLY A 200 -19.15 -11.31 7.88
CA GLY A 200 -20.53 -11.26 8.37
C GLY A 200 -20.70 -10.27 9.54
N ASN A 201 -21.95 -9.98 9.91
CA ASN A 201 -22.27 -8.95 10.91
C ASN A 201 -23.09 -9.48 12.11
N THR A 202 -23.10 -8.69 13.19
CA THR A 202 -23.86 -8.94 14.43
C THR A 202 -25.21 -8.21 14.49
N GLY A 203 -25.71 -7.72 13.36
CA GLY A 203 -26.92 -6.87 13.24
C GLY A 203 -26.63 -5.37 13.26
N ALA A 204 -27.69 -4.57 13.13
CA ALA A 204 -27.63 -3.10 13.08
C ALA A 204 -27.19 -2.45 14.40
N PHE A 205 -26.55 -1.28 14.31
CA PHE A 205 -25.97 -0.52 15.42
C PHE A 205 -26.64 0.84 15.63
N GLU A 206 -27.14 1.10 16.85
CA GLU A 206 -27.66 2.41 17.24
C GLU A 206 -26.62 3.19 18.07
N GLY A 207 -26.25 4.40 17.61
CA GLY A 207 -25.22 5.23 18.24
C GLY A 207 -25.54 5.63 19.69
N THR A 208 -24.72 5.13 20.62
CA THR A 208 -24.82 5.31 22.08
C THR A 208 -24.33 6.69 22.58
N LYS A 209 -23.57 7.42 21.75
CA LYS A 209 -23.00 8.75 21.96
C LYS A 209 -22.06 8.88 23.18
N PRO A 210 -20.99 8.07 23.26
CA PRO A 210 -19.95 8.22 24.27
C PRO A 210 -19.15 9.52 24.03
N GLU A 211 -18.54 10.06 25.09
CA GLU A 211 -17.75 11.30 25.06
C GLU A 211 -16.25 11.03 25.31
N ASP A 212 -15.87 9.76 25.42
CA ASP A 212 -14.51 9.30 25.73
C ASP A 212 -13.55 9.41 24.54
N LYS A 213 -12.29 9.08 24.80
CA LYS A 213 -11.23 8.98 23.79
C LYS A 213 -10.57 7.60 23.84
N ILE A 214 -10.33 7.01 22.67
CA ILE A 214 -9.45 5.85 22.47
C ILE A 214 -8.38 6.12 21.41
N THR A 215 -7.35 5.29 21.43
CA THR A 215 -6.24 5.22 20.50
C THR A 215 -6.21 3.85 19.82
N VAL A 216 -6.10 3.86 18.50
CA VAL A 216 -6.10 2.66 17.64
C VAL A 216 -4.82 2.66 16.83
N GLY A 217 -4.02 1.59 16.84
CA GLY A 217 -2.70 1.68 16.21
C GLY A 217 -2.09 0.37 15.71
N GLY A 218 -1.32 0.48 14.63
CA GLY A 218 -0.69 -0.67 13.97
C GLY A 218 -0.75 -0.58 12.45
N SER A 219 -0.96 -1.73 11.80
CA SER A 219 -0.69 -1.97 10.38
C SER A 219 -1.12 -0.86 9.40
N SER A 220 -0.15 -0.42 8.58
CA SER A 220 -0.35 0.41 7.38
C SER A 220 -1.24 -0.22 6.29
N SER A 221 -1.62 -1.48 6.42
CA SER A 221 -2.58 -2.12 5.50
C SER A 221 -4.00 -2.15 6.09
N VAL A 222 -4.16 -2.16 7.41
CA VAL A 222 -5.49 -2.02 8.08
C VAL A 222 -5.92 -0.55 8.20
N THR A 223 -4.95 0.37 8.27
CA THR A 223 -5.20 1.81 8.47
C THR A 223 -6.25 2.41 7.51
N PRO A 224 -6.26 2.14 6.18
CA PRO A 224 -7.24 2.74 5.28
C PRO A 224 -8.70 2.38 5.59
N VAL A 225 -9.00 1.10 5.87
CA VAL A 225 -10.36 0.69 6.26
C VAL A 225 -10.71 1.15 7.67
N MET A 226 -9.74 1.18 8.59
CA MET A 226 -9.95 1.70 9.95
C MET A 226 -10.32 3.20 9.95
N GLU A 227 -9.72 4.00 9.07
CA GLU A 227 -10.10 5.40 8.86
C GLU A 227 -11.57 5.52 8.38
N LYS A 228 -12.04 4.64 7.49
CA LYS A 228 -13.44 4.63 7.02
C LYS A 228 -14.43 4.13 8.05
N LEU A 229 -14.08 3.09 8.81
CA LEU A 229 -14.85 2.62 9.95
C LEU A 229 -14.99 3.74 11.00
N LYS A 230 -13.93 4.50 11.27
CA LYS A 230 -13.98 5.70 12.13
C LYS A 230 -14.86 6.80 11.54
N GLU A 231 -14.71 7.15 10.26
CA GLU A 231 -15.55 8.18 9.61
C GLU A 231 -17.05 7.86 9.76
N ALA A 232 -17.45 6.62 9.53
CA ALA A 232 -18.84 6.17 9.68
C ALA A 232 -19.30 6.11 11.15
N TYR A 233 -18.47 5.60 12.07
CA TYR A 233 -18.77 5.57 13.50
C TYR A 233 -19.01 6.98 14.08
N ILE A 234 -18.15 7.94 13.75
CA ILE A 234 -18.26 9.32 14.24
C ILE A 234 -19.51 10.03 13.69
N ALA A 235 -20.07 9.59 12.56
CA ALA A 235 -21.34 10.11 12.05
C ALA A 235 -22.54 9.75 12.93
N VAL A 236 -22.51 8.62 13.65
CA VAL A 236 -23.56 8.22 14.62
C VAL A 236 -23.19 8.59 16.07
N ASN A 237 -21.90 8.61 16.39
CA ASN A 237 -21.33 8.91 17.71
C ASN A 237 -20.42 10.17 17.70
N PRO A 238 -20.98 11.38 17.46
CA PRO A 238 -20.22 12.60 17.17
C PRO A 238 -19.49 13.22 18.38
N ASN A 239 -19.68 12.69 19.59
CA ASN A 239 -18.97 13.15 20.81
C ASN A 239 -17.69 12.33 21.08
N ALA A 240 -17.52 11.17 20.43
CA ALA A 240 -16.40 10.27 20.66
C ALA A 240 -15.11 10.78 20.00
N THR A 241 -13.95 10.40 20.55
CA THR A 241 -12.64 10.67 19.91
C THR A 241 -11.90 9.36 19.64
N ILE A 242 -11.57 9.11 18.37
CA ILE A 242 -10.76 7.94 17.95
C ILE A 242 -9.51 8.46 17.24
N GLU A 243 -8.34 8.26 17.83
CA GLU A 243 -7.05 8.60 17.20
C GLU A 243 -6.40 7.35 16.61
N VAL A 244 -6.36 7.27 15.28
CA VAL A 244 -5.70 6.19 14.53
C VAL A 244 -4.23 6.53 14.31
N GLN A 245 -3.33 5.57 14.54
CA GLN A 245 -1.88 5.72 14.40
C GLN A 245 -1.28 4.61 13.54
N GLN A 246 -0.68 4.99 12.41
CA GLN A 246 -0.09 4.04 11.47
C GLN A 246 1.33 3.62 11.88
N SER A 247 1.56 2.30 11.94
CA SER A 247 2.87 1.65 12.10
C SER A 247 2.84 0.27 11.40
N ASP A 248 3.73 -0.66 11.77
CA ASP A 248 3.65 -2.06 11.35
C ASP A 248 2.72 -2.87 12.28
N SER A 249 2.45 -4.13 11.93
CA SER A 249 1.54 -4.98 12.72
C SER A 249 2.12 -5.40 14.07
N THR A 250 3.44 -5.59 14.16
CA THR A 250 4.11 -6.01 15.39
C THR A 250 4.23 -4.84 16.38
N THR A 251 4.52 -3.62 15.90
CA THR A 251 4.42 -2.40 16.74
C THR A 251 2.99 -2.16 17.23
N GLY A 252 1.97 -2.42 16.41
CA GLY A 252 0.57 -2.36 16.84
C GLY A 252 0.25 -3.31 18.00
N MET A 253 0.62 -4.59 17.86
CA MET A 253 0.39 -5.58 18.91
C MET A 253 1.18 -5.28 20.20
N THR A 254 2.49 -4.99 20.10
CA THR A 254 3.30 -4.70 21.30
C THR A 254 2.86 -3.42 22.01
N SER A 255 2.49 -2.36 21.28
CA SER A 255 1.96 -1.14 21.87
C SER A 255 0.60 -1.36 22.55
N THR A 256 -0.18 -2.35 22.13
CA THR A 256 -1.43 -2.76 22.82
C THR A 256 -1.13 -3.58 24.08
N ILE A 257 -0.15 -4.49 24.01
CA ILE A 257 0.34 -5.26 25.17
C ILE A 257 0.87 -4.32 26.26
N ASP A 258 1.60 -3.27 25.90
CA ASP A 258 2.11 -2.27 26.84
C ASP A 258 1.06 -1.23 27.29
N GLY A 259 -0.14 -1.22 26.69
CA GLY A 259 -1.21 -0.27 27.02
C GLY A 259 -0.97 1.17 26.51
N THR A 260 -0.20 1.29 25.41
CA THR A 260 -0.03 2.54 24.65
C THR A 260 -1.12 2.73 23.59
N TYR A 261 -1.71 1.63 23.10
CA TYR A 261 -2.93 1.61 22.29
C TYR A 261 -4.05 0.86 23.01
N ASP A 262 -5.27 1.35 22.88
CA ASP A 262 -6.49 0.69 23.39
C ASP A 262 -6.90 -0.46 22.44
N ILE A 263 -6.71 -0.26 21.13
CA ILE A 263 -6.94 -1.26 20.08
C ILE A 263 -5.71 -1.35 19.15
N GLY A 264 -5.14 -2.54 19.02
CA GLY A 264 -4.06 -2.84 18.07
C GLY A 264 -4.60 -3.27 16.70
N MET A 265 -3.84 -3.03 15.63
CA MET A 265 -4.17 -3.45 14.26
C MET A 265 -3.08 -4.35 13.63
N ALA A 266 -3.44 -5.53 13.13
CA ALA A 266 -2.55 -6.47 12.44
C ALA A 266 -3.14 -6.94 11.09
N SER A 267 -2.34 -6.86 10.02
CA SER A 267 -2.69 -7.44 8.71
C SER A 267 -2.10 -8.84 8.54
N ARG A 268 -2.40 -9.70 9.51
CA ARG A 268 -1.99 -11.11 9.64
C ARG A 268 -2.72 -11.73 10.85
N GLU A 269 -2.54 -13.02 11.07
CA GLU A 269 -2.80 -13.62 12.38
C GLU A 269 -1.86 -13.08 13.45
N LEU A 270 -2.32 -13.07 14.70
CA LEU A 270 -1.46 -12.82 15.87
C LEU A 270 -0.46 -13.97 16.04
N LYS A 271 0.75 -13.65 16.51
CA LYS A 271 1.72 -14.68 16.94
C LYS A 271 1.28 -15.28 18.27
N ASP A 272 1.75 -16.49 18.59
CA ASP A 272 1.43 -17.16 19.86
C ASP A 272 1.73 -16.28 21.09
N GLU A 273 2.83 -15.51 21.08
CA GLU A 273 3.21 -14.61 22.18
C GLU A 273 2.35 -13.33 22.26
N GLU A 274 1.72 -12.94 21.15
CA GLU A 274 0.79 -11.81 21.07
C GLU A 274 -0.61 -12.26 21.53
N ALA A 275 -1.10 -13.40 21.00
CA ALA A 275 -2.38 -14.01 21.36
C ALA A 275 -2.42 -14.53 22.81
N ALA A 276 -1.27 -14.85 23.42
CA ALA A 276 -1.17 -15.16 24.85
C ALA A 276 -1.42 -13.95 25.78
N GLN A 277 -1.50 -12.72 25.23
CA GLN A 277 -1.59 -11.47 26.00
C GLN A 277 -2.71 -10.52 25.51
N LEU A 278 -3.32 -10.82 24.36
CA LEU A 278 -4.34 -10.02 23.70
C LEU A 278 -5.53 -10.88 23.27
N THR A 279 -6.71 -10.26 23.24
CA THR A 279 -7.93 -10.83 22.63
C THR A 279 -8.00 -10.37 21.17
N PRO A 280 -7.81 -11.27 20.18
CA PRO A 280 -7.96 -10.94 18.77
C PRO A 280 -9.43 -10.90 18.34
N GLN A 281 -9.72 -10.12 17.30
CA GLN A 281 -10.98 -10.10 16.57
C GLN A 281 -10.68 -9.86 15.09
N VAL A 282 -11.04 -10.80 14.21
CA VAL A 282 -11.01 -10.57 12.75
C VAL A 282 -12.13 -9.61 12.39
N ILE A 283 -11.84 -8.61 11.56
CA ILE A 283 -12.82 -7.60 11.11
C ILE A 283 -13.08 -7.63 9.61
N ALA A 284 -12.17 -8.23 8.84
CA ALA A 284 -12.25 -8.41 7.39
C ALA A 284 -11.23 -9.45 6.92
N LEU A 285 -11.42 -9.98 5.72
CA LEU A 285 -10.43 -10.72 4.94
C LEU A 285 -9.91 -9.83 3.79
N ASP A 286 -8.59 -9.71 3.67
CA ASP A 286 -7.89 -8.83 2.72
C ASP A 286 -7.05 -9.66 1.73
N GLY A 287 -7.18 -9.38 0.44
CA GLY A 287 -6.30 -9.94 -0.59
C GLY A 287 -4.93 -9.27 -0.58
N ILE A 288 -3.87 -10.00 -0.95
CA ILE A 288 -2.56 -9.42 -1.22
C ILE A 288 -2.38 -9.33 -2.73
N ALA A 289 -2.51 -8.13 -3.30
CA ALA A 289 -2.23 -7.90 -4.71
C ALA A 289 -0.70 -7.86 -4.93
N VAL A 290 -0.19 -8.75 -5.78
CA VAL A 290 1.17 -8.64 -6.34
C VAL A 290 1.13 -7.57 -7.42
N ILE A 291 2.01 -6.58 -7.34
CA ILE A 291 2.00 -5.40 -8.19
C ILE A 291 3.31 -5.21 -8.94
N VAL A 292 3.19 -4.74 -10.18
CA VAL A 292 4.30 -4.30 -11.03
C VAL A 292 4.05 -2.88 -11.53
N ASN A 293 5.07 -2.27 -12.14
CA ASN A 293 4.90 -1.00 -12.83
C ASN A 293 3.89 -1.10 -13.98
N LYS A 294 3.15 -0.03 -14.27
CA LYS A 294 2.16 -0.02 -15.37
C LYS A 294 2.77 -0.21 -16.76
N GLU A 295 4.05 0.13 -16.94
CA GLU A 295 4.79 -0.12 -18.17
C GLU A 295 5.46 -1.51 -18.22
N ASN A 296 5.44 -2.28 -17.14
CA ASN A 296 5.92 -3.67 -17.17
C ASN A 296 4.88 -4.53 -17.93
N PRO A 297 5.26 -5.28 -18.98
CA PRO A 297 4.33 -6.04 -19.80
C PRO A 297 3.75 -7.29 -19.10
N ILE A 298 4.40 -7.85 -18.06
CA ILE A 298 3.92 -9.05 -17.34
C ILE A 298 2.51 -8.83 -16.77
N THR A 299 1.55 -9.69 -17.14
CA THR A 299 0.15 -9.64 -16.67
C THR A 299 -0.22 -10.72 -15.67
N GLU A 300 0.53 -11.81 -15.61
CA GLU A 300 0.28 -12.97 -14.77
C GLU A 300 1.60 -13.52 -14.22
N LEU A 301 1.58 -14.09 -13.02
CA LEU A 301 2.64 -14.91 -12.44
C LEU A 301 2.01 -16.15 -11.81
N THR A 302 2.69 -17.29 -11.82
CA THR A 302 2.32 -18.40 -10.94
C THR A 302 2.84 -18.15 -9.52
N SER A 303 2.29 -18.85 -8.54
CA SER A 303 2.83 -18.86 -7.18
C SER A 303 4.29 -19.37 -7.13
N GLU A 304 4.71 -20.22 -8.08
CA GLU A 304 6.11 -20.67 -8.22
C GLU A 304 7.02 -19.56 -8.79
N ASP A 305 6.54 -18.75 -9.74
CA ASP A 305 7.28 -17.58 -10.22
C ASP A 305 7.49 -16.55 -9.10
N VAL A 306 6.45 -16.25 -8.31
CA VAL A 306 6.58 -15.32 -7.18
C VAL A 306 7.58 -15.84 -6.14
N LEU A 307 7.52 -17.13 -5.80
CA LEU A 307 8.51 -17.77 -4.92
C LEU A 307 9.93 -17.65 -5.47
N ASN A 308 10.14 -18.00 -6.74
CA ASN A 308 11.46 -17.99 -7.37
C ASN A 308 12.04 -16.58 -7.53
N ILE A 309 11.21 -15.57 -7.82
CA ILE A 309 11.62 -14.16 -7.85
C ILE A 309 12.05 -13.70 -6.44
N TYR A 310 11.22 -13.92 -5.43
CA TYR A 310 11.50 -13.41 -4.09
C TYR A 310 12.63 -14.15 -3.36
N THR A 311 12.93 -15.39 -3.74
CA THR A 311 14.12 -16.14 -3.25
C THR A 311 15.37 -15.97 -4.12
N GLY A 312 15.29 -15.18 -5.21
CA GLY A 312 16.44 -14.90 -6.08
C GLY A 312 16.88 -16.07 -6.98
N VAL A 313 16.00 -17.03 -7.22
CA VAL A 313 16.17 -18.09 -8.23
C VAL A 313 15.93 -17.53 -9.63
N THR A 314 14.91 -16.68 -9.77
CA THR A 314 14.62 -15.93 -10.99
C THR A 314 15.01 -14.46 -10.80
N THR A 315 15.77 -13.90 -11.73
CA THR A 315 16.42 -12.58 -11.55
C THR A 315 16.31 -11.66 -12.76
N ASP A 316 15.91 -12.14 -13.94
CA ASP A 316 15.60 -11.32 -15.12
C ASP A 316 14.16 -11.57 -15.59
N TRP A 317 13.46 -10.51 -15.98
CA TRP A 317 12.07 -10.59 -16.44
C TRP A 317 11.88 -11.46 -17.71
N SER A 318 12.94 -11.74 -18.46
CA SER A 318 12.92 -12.64 -19.63
C SER A 318 12.94 -14.14 -19.28
N GLU A 319 13.08 -14.49 -18.00
CA GLU A 319 12.95 -15.87 -17.50
C GLU A 319 11.48 -16.26 -17.27
N ILE A 320 10.58 -15.27 -17.16
CA ILE A 320 9.13 -15.45 -16.93
C ILE A 320 8.40 -15.75 -18.25
N ALA A 321 7.42 -16.66 -18.22
CA ALA A 321 6.56 -16.98 -19.35
C ALA A 321 5.58 -15.84 -19.69
N GLN A 322 5.33 -15.63 -20.99
CA GLN A 322 4.62 -14.47 -21.57
C GLN A 322 3.74 -14.90 -22.75
#